data_AF-A0A7S0RJS3-F1
#
_entry.id   AF-A0A7S0RJS3-F1
#
_cell.length_a   1.000
_cell.length_b   1.000
_cell.length_c   1.000
_cell.angle_alpha   90.00
_cell.angle_beta   90.00
_cell.angle_gamma   90.00
#
_symmetry.space_group_name_H-M   'P 1'
#
loop_
_entity.id
_entity.type
_entity.pdbx_description
1 polymer ?
#
loop_
_entity_poly.entity_id
_entity_poly.type
_entity_poly.pdbx_seq_one_letter_code
_entity_poly.pdbx_strand_id
1 'polypeptide(L)'
;SDVDTVWMRDPVPYMMRFPDADILTSSDHLSTSATAGELENPAKSHSPANIGIMLIRHTAKELASKWVEVLKGNDQYWDQNAFNDLMRKGARRGPNDITSTRLFYGYDGKLKVGILPVGMFCSGHTYFVQRMHLKHKLEPYVVHATFQFSGTEGKRHRMRESMLWVDPPDYYNRS
;
A
#
# COMPACT_ATOMS: atom_id res chain seq x y z
N SER A 1 5.32 -5.94 5.48
CA SER A 1 4.91 -4.55 5.68
C SER A 1 6.02 -3.82 6.43
N ASP A 2 6.06 -2.50 6.37
CA ASP A 2 7.01 -1.71 7.16
C ASP A 2 6.70 -1.81 8.66
N VAL A 3 7.71 -1.51 9.48
CA VAL A 3 7.65 -1.58 10.95
C VAL A 3 6.59 -0.63 11.52
N ASP A 4 6.22 0.42 10.79
CA ASP A 4 5.23 1.43 11.20
C ASP A 4 3.82 1.15 10.63
N THR A 5 3.45 -0.12 10.48
CA THR A 5 2.12 -0.55 10.06
C THR A 5 1.32 -1.15 11.21
N VAL A 6 0.06 -0.75 11.35
CA VAL A 6 -0.88 -1.39 12.30
C VAL A 6 -1.92 -2.16 11.50
N TRP A 7 -1.91 -3.49 11.63
CA TRP A 7 -2.91 -4.38 11.05
C TRP A 7 -4.13 -4.48 11.97
N MET A 8 -5.31 -4.13 11.45
CA MET A 8 -6.58 -4.22 12.18
C MET A 8 -7.36 -5.49 11.81
N ARG A 9 -7.03 -6.12 10.68
CA ARG A 9 -7.68 -7.31 10.14
C ARG A 9 -6.68 -8.17 9.38
N ASP A 10 -6.97 -9.46 9.23
CA ASP A 10 -6.20 -10.34 8.35
C ASP A 10 -6.38 -9.91 6.87
N PRO A 11 -5.30 -9.48 6.19
CA PRO A 11 -5.36 -9.07 4.79
C PRO A 11 -5.33 -10.25 3.80
N VAL A 12 -4.96 -11.46 4.25
CA VAL A 12 -4.73 -12.60 3.36
C VAL A 12 -6.00 -12.96 2.59
N PRO A 13 -7.21 -13.09 3.20
CA PRO A 13 -8.44 -13.36 2.47
C PRO A 13 -8.75 -12.30 1.41
N TYR A 14 -8.47 -11.02 1.71
CA TYR A 14 -8.68 -9.93 0.75
C TYR A 14 -7.78 -10.10 -0.47
N MET A 15 -6.49 -10.31 -0.23
CA MET A 15 -5.47 -10.39 -1.27
C MET A 15 -5.62 -11.65 -2.13
N MET A 16 -6.07 -12.76 -1.55
CA MET A 16 -6.28 -14.03 -2.24
C MET A 16 -7.44 -14.00 -3.26
N ARG A 17 -8.31 -12.99 -3.22
CA ARG A 17 -9.32 -12.76 -4.28
C ARG A 17 -8.72 -12.32 -5.61
N PHE A 18 -7.43 -11.98 -5.64
CA PHE A 18 -6.69 -11.59 -6.84
C PHE A 18 -5.56 -12.59 -7.11
N PRO A 19 -5.87 -13.84 -7.48
CA PRO A 19 -4.85 -14.87 -7.71
C PRO A 19 -3.97 -14.56 -8.92
N ASP A 20 -4.51 -13.83 -9.90
CA ASP A 20 -3.80 -13.40 -11.11
C ASP A 20 -2.81 -12.25 -10.89
N ALA A 21 -2.82 -11.59 -9.73
CA ALA A 21 -1.90 -10.51 -9.45
C ALA A 21 -0.54 -11.07 -9.02
N ASP A 22 0.52 -10.69 -9.74
CA ASP A 22 1.90 -10.98 -9.34
C ASP A 22 2.35 -10.04 -8.21
N ILE A 23 1.84 -8.81 -8.23
CA ILE A 23 2.09 -7.77 -7.24
C ILE A 23 0.78 -7.10 -6.84
N LEU A 24 0.54 -6.97 -5.54
CA LEU A 24 -0.43 -6.01 -4.98
C LEU A 24 0.32 -5.00 -4.12
N THR A 25 0.07 -3.72 -4.30
CA THR A 25 0.74 -2.67 -3.53
C THR A 25 -0.23 -1.54 -3.18
N SER A 26 -0.06 -0.94 -2.00
CA SER A 26 -0.76 0.30 -1.67
C SER A 26 -0.21 1.48 -2.49
N SER A 27 -0.84 2.65 -2.41
CA SER A 27 -0.33 3.88 -3.05
C SER A 27 -0.50 5.09 -2.15
N ASP A 28 0.27 6.14 -2.42
CA ASP A 28 0.11 7.44 -1.77
C ASP A 28 -1.01 8.28 -2.42
N HIS A 29 -1.98 7.63 -3.07
CA HIS A 29 -3.10 8.30 -3.71
C HIS A 29 -4.07 8.87 -2.65
N LEU A 30 -4.62 10.07 -2.93
CA LEU A 30 -5.47 10.83 -2.00
C LEU A 30 -6.96 10.72 -2.31
N SER A 31 -7.34 9.81 -3.20
CA SER A 31 -8.73 9.50 -3.51
C SER A 31 -8.88 7.98 -3.68
N THR A 32 -10.06 7.44 -3.38
CA THR A 32 -10.33 6.02 -3.66
C THR A 32 -11.41 5.89 -4.72
N SER A 33 -11.20 4.96 -5.63
CA SER A 33 -12.14 4.53 -6.67
C SER A 33 -12.76 3.17 -6.35
N ALA A 34 -12.45 2.60 -5.17
CA ALA A 34 -12.83 1.27 -4.75
C ALA A 34 -13.60 1.32 -3.42
N THR A 35 -14.91 1.09 -3.50
CA THR A 35 -15.84 1.18 -2.36
C THR A 35 -16.47 -0.15 -1.97
N ALA A 36 -16.26 -1.21 -2.77
CA ALA A 36 -16.88 -2.52 -2.59
C ALA A 36 -15.84 -3.68 -2.50
N GLY A 37 -14.61 -3.35 -2.06
CA GLY A 37 -13.53 -4.33 -1.93
C GLY A 37 -12.85 -4.71 -3.25
N GLU A 38 -12.96 -3.87 -4.27
CA GLU A 38 -12.23 -3.95 -5.54
C GLU A 38 -10.82 -3.34 -5.37
N LEU A 39 -9.92 -3.57 -6.33
CA LEU A 39 -8.67 -2.79 -6.41
C LEU A 39 -8.93 -1.36 -6.89
N GLU A 40 -7.97 -0.46 -6.72
CA GLU A 40 -8.08 0.88 -7.33
C GLU A 40 -8.07 0.78 -8.85
N ASN A 41 -8.84 1.64 -9.50
CA ASN A 41 -8.83 1.76 -10.94
C ASN A 41 -7.48 2.37 -11.38
N PRO A 42 -6.65 1.64 -12.16
CA PRO A 42 -5.35 2.12 -12.59
C PRO A 42 -5.43 3.35 -13.52
N ALA A 43 -6.58 3.60 -14.16
CA ALA A 43 -6.85 4.81 -14.94
C ALA A 43 -7.13 6.06 -14.10
N LYS A 44 -7.31 5.90 -12.79
CA LYS A 44 -7.57 7.01 -11.84
C LYS A 44 -6.48 7.11 -10.78
N SER A 45 -5.79 6.01 -10.48
CA SER A 45 -4.74 5.93 -9.47
C SER A 45 -3.34 6.05 -10.09
N HIS A 46 -2.95 7.28 -10.43
CA HIS A 46 -1.64 7.59 -11.00
C HIS A 46 -0.54 7.89 -9.97
N SER A 47 -0.87 7.92 -8.68
CA SER A 47 0.12 8.19 -7.63
C SER A 47 1.16 7.07 -7.52
N PRO A 48 2.36 7.39 -7.00
CA PRO A 48 3.36 6.39 -6.67
C PRO A 48 2.79 5.29 -5.77
N ALA A 49 3.21 4.06 -6.02
CA ALA A 49 2.99 2.95 -5.13
C ALA A 49 3.80 3.15 -3.84
N ASN A 50 3.20 2.76 -2.73
CA ASN A 50 3.81 2.80 -1.41
C ASN A 50 4.33 1.39 -1.07
N ILE A 51 5.62 1.31 -0.74
CA ILE A 51 6.30 0.03 -0.52
C ILE A 51 6.10 -0.57 0.88
N GLY A 52 5.43 0.14 1.79
CA GLY A 52 5.20 -0.36 3.15
C GLY A 52 4.08 -1.39 3.27
N ILE A 53 3.23 -1.53 2.25
CA ILE A 53 2.22 -2.59 2.16
C ILE A 53 2.27 -3.19 0.76
N MET A 54 2.81 -4.39 0.68
CA MET A 54 2.98 -5.12 -0.57
C MET A 54 2.70 -6.61 -0.38
N LEU A 55 2.12 -7.22 -1.41
CA LEU A 55 2.22 -8.65 -1.69
C LEU A 55 3.02 -8.79 -2.98
N ILE A 56 4.15 -9.50 -2.90
CA ILE A 56 4.96 -9.87 -4.07
C ILE A 56 4.96 -11.39 -4.16
N ARG A 57 4.44 -11.95 -5.25
CA ARG A 57 4.43 -13.40 -5.48
C ARG A 57 5.78 -13.86 -6.05
N HIS A 58 6.03 -15.17 -5.96
CA HIS A 58 7.23 -15.79 -6.50
C HIS A 58 7.42 -15.54 -8.01
N THR A 59 6.34 -15.32 -8.74
CA THR A 59 6.34 -14.95 -10.17
C THR A 59 7.02 -13.59 -10.43
N ALA A 60 7.03 -12.69 -9.45
CA ALA A 60 7.72 -11.40 -9.51
C ALA A 60 9.18 -11.45 -9.02
N LYS A 61 9.78 -12.64 -8.89
CA LYS A 61 11.17 -12.81 -8.42
C LYS A 61 12.19 -12.05 -9.28
N GLU A 62 11.99 -11.98 -10.60
CA GLU A 62 12.91 -11.23 -11.48
C GLU A 62 12.94 -9.73 -11.12
N LEU A 63 11.77 -9.13 -10.91
CA LEU A 63 11.66 -7.74 -10.47
C LEU A 63 12.29 -7.55 -9.08
N ALA A 64 12.03 -8.45 -8.14
CA ALA A 64 12.60 -8.38 -6.79
C ALA A 64 14.13 -8.43 -6.81
N SER A 65 14.71 -9.36 -7.59
CA SER A 65 16.16 -9.43 -7.79
C SER A 65 16.70 -8.15 -8.42
N LYS A 66 16.02 -7.64 -9.47
CA LYS A 66 16.48 -6.43 -10.15
C LYS A 66 16.42 -5.20 -9.27
N TRP A 67 15.39 -5.10 -8.42
CA TRP A 67 15.26 -4.03 -7.44
C TRP A 67 16.43 -4.05 -6.45
N VAL A 68 16.80 -5.21 -5.92
CA VAL A 68 17.98 -5.35 -5.04
C VAL A 68 19.28 -4.96 -5.75
N GLU A 69 19.46 -5.34 -7.02
CA GLU A 69 20.63 -4.93 -7.81
C GLU A 69 20.71 -3.39 -7.97
N VAL A 70 19.58 -2.74 -8.27
CA VAL A 70 19.51 -1.29 -8.42
C VAL A 70 19.88 -0.57 -7.14
N LEU A 71 19.36 -1.05 -5.98
CA LEU A 71 19.67 -0.44 -4.69
C LEU A 71 21.14 -0.62 -4.30
N LYS A 72 21.74 -1.78 -4.57
CA LYS A 72 23.17 -2.01 -4.33
C LYS A 72 24.09 -1.21 -5.26
N GLY A 73 23.60 -0.85 -6.44
CA GLY A 73 24.36 -0.06 -7.41
C GLY A 73 24.31 1.44 -7.16
N ASN A 74 23.39 1.93 -6.31
CA ASN A 74 23.23 3.35 -6.03
C ASN A 74 22.59 3.59 -4.65
N ASP A 75 23.42 3.83 -3.63
CA ASP A 75 22.98 4.09 -2.26
C ASP A 75 22.15 5.36 -2.10
N GLN A 76 22.16 6.27 -3.08
CA GLN A 76 21.34 7.47 -3.08
C GLN A 76 19.98 7.26 -3.74
N TYR A 77 19.76 6.11 -4.39
CA TYR A 77 18.49 5.85 -5.04
C TYR A 77 17.46 5.34 -4.02
N TRP A 78 16.48 6.19 -3.71
CA TRP A 78 15.41 5.83 -2.80
C TRP A 78 14.61 4.60 -3.28
N ASP A 79 14.44 3.63 -2.40
CA ASP A 79 13.86 2.32 -2.64
C ASP A 79 12.44 2.35 -3.23
N GLN A 80 11.59 3.25 -2.74
CA GLN A 80 10.24 3.45 -3.26
C GLN A 80 10.27 3.92 -4.72
N ASN A 81 11.19 4.81 -5.09
CA ASN A 81 11.31 5.30 -6.46
C ASN A 81 11.84 4.18 -7.37
N ALA A 82 12.89 3.47 -6.93
CA ALA A 82 13.46 2.35 -7.68
C ALA A 82 12.43 1.25 -7.96
N PHE A 83 11.58 0.94 -6.98
CA PHE A 83 10.48 0.00 -7.16
C PHE A 83 9.46 0.51 -8.17
N ASN A 84 9.01 1.77 -8.04
CA ASN A 84 8.00 2.34 -8.93
C ASN A 84 8.48 2.38 -10.39
N ASP A 85 9.73 2.76 -10.63
CA ASP A 85 10.33 2.79 -11.97
C ASP A 85 10.35 1.41 -12.61
N LEU A 86 10.82 0.39 -11.88
CA LEU A 86 10.85 -1.00 -12.37
C LEU A 86 9.44 -1.54 -12.60
N MET A 87 8.56 -1.39 -11.62
CA MET A 87 7.20 -1.92 -11.65
C MET A 87 6.36 -1.28 -12.75
N ARG A 88 6.49 0.03 -12.97
CA ARG A 88 5.76 0.77 -14.02
C ARG A 88 6.48 0.79 -15.37
N LYS A 89 7.67 0.19 -15.49
CA LYS A 89 8.40 0.11 -16.76
C LYS A 89 7.52 -0.55 -17.82
N GLY A 90 7.34 0.12 -18.97
CA GLY A 90 6.50 -0.38 -20.05
C GLY A 90 5.03 -0.59 -19.66
N ALA A 91 4.55 0.13 -18.63
CA ALA A 91 3.21 -0.08 -18.11
C ALA A 91 2.14 0.19 -19.16
N ARG A 92 1.22 -0.76 -19.28
CA ARG A 92 0.08 -0.67 -20.17
C ARG A 92 -1.14 -1.27 -19.51
N ARG A 93 -2.31 -0.78 -19.91
CA ARG A 93 -3.55 -1.45 -19.54
C ARG A 93 -3.60 -2.81 -20.24
N GLY A 94 -4.24 -3.79 -19.61
CA GLY A 94 -4.35 -5.12 -20.20
C GLY A 94 -5.13 -5.10 -21.51
N PRO A 95 -4.88 -6.05 -22.43
CA PRO A 95 -5.62 -6.14 -23.71
C PRO A 95 -7.13 -6.34 -23.49
N ASN A 96 -7.53 -6.84 -22.32
CA ASN A 96 -8.90 -6.82 -21.83
C ASN A 96 -9.07 -5.66 -20.85
N ASP A 97 -9.08 -4.43 -21.38
CA ASP A 97 -8.97 -3.14 -20.68
C ASP A 97 -10.00 -2.94 -19.51
N ILE A 98 -10.99 -3.83 -19.39
CA ILE A 98 -11.95 -3.95 -18.29
C ILE A 98 -12.21 -5.45 -18.03
N THR A 99 -11.25 -6.21 -17.49
CA THR A 99 -11.69 -7.32 -16.63
C THR A 99 -12.02 -6.72 -15.28
N SER A 100 -13.04 -7.25 -14.60
CA SER A 100 -13.47 -6.86 -13.24
C SER A 100 -12.35 -6.81 -12.19
N THR A 101 -11.16 -7.31 -12.53
CA THR A 101 -10.00 -7.44 -11.65
C THR A 101 -9.23 -6.13 -11.43
N ARG A 102 -9.34 -5.12 -12.31
CA ARG A 102 -8.62 -3.83 -12.23
C ARG A 102 -7.08 -3.97 -12.12
N LEU A 103 -6.50 -4.98 -12.76
CA LEU A 103 -5.06 -5.17 -12.88
C LEU A 103 -4.49 -4.45 -14.11
N PHE A 104 -3.23 -4.04 -14.06
CA PHE A 104 -2.47 -3.53 -15.21
C PHE A 104 -1.18 -4.32 -15.43
N TYR A 105 -0.62 -4.23 -16.63
CA TYR A 105 0.66 -4.85 -16.92
C TYR A 105 1.79 -3.89 -16.60
N GLY A 106 2.78 -4.36 -15.84
CA GLY A 106 4.01 -3.66 -15.49
C GLY A 106 5.25 -4.48 -15.87
N TYR A 107 6.43 -3.93 -15.61
CA TYR A 107 7.73 -4.56 -15.88
C TYR A 107 7.84 -5.12 -17.32
N ASP A 108 7.68 -4.24 -18.31
CA ASP A 108 7.67 -4.54 -19.75
C ASP A 108 6.63 -5.59 -20.17
N GLY A 109 5.50 -5.64 -19.46
CA GLY A 109 4.41 -6.56 -19.73
C GLY A 109 4.58 -7.95 -19.13
N LYS A 110 5.63 -8.17 -18.32
CA LYS A 110 5.90 -9.46 -17.67
C LYS A 110 5.04 -9.72 -16.44
N LEU A 111 4.58 -8.68 -15.75
CA LEU A 111 3.88 -8.79 -14.46
C LEU A 111 2.51 -8.13 -14.50
N LYS A 112 1.54 -8.73 -13.82
CA LYS A 112 0.23 -8.15 -13.53
C LYS A 112 0.26 -7.50 -12.14
N VAL A 113 -0.08 -6.23 -12.08
CA VAL A 113 0.01 -5.40 -10.89
C VAL A 113 -1.36 -4.84 -10.53
N GLY A 114 -1.67 -4.85 -9.24
CA GLY A 114 -2.88 -4.27 -8.66
C GLY A 114 -2.57 -3.23 -7.59
N ILE A 115 -3.36 -2.16 -7.54
CA ILE A 115 -3.26 -1.15 -6.49
C ILE A 115 -4.34 -1.39 -5.43
N LEU A 116 -3.93 -1.56 -4.18
CA LEU A 116 -4.84 -1.77 -3.05
C LEU A 116 -5.64 -0.49 -2.75
N PRO A 117 -6.91 -0.60 -2.33
CA PRO A 117 -7.76 0.55 -2.07
C PRO A 117 -7.25 1.39 -0.90
N VAL A 118 -6.97 2.67 -1.12
CA VAL A 118 -6.39 3.56 -0.09
C VAL A 118 -7.37 3.88 1.05
N GLY A 119 -8.66 3.56 0.87
CA GLY A 119 -9.68 3.59 1.90
C GLY A 119 -9.69 2.37 2.84
N MET A 120 -9.03 1.27 2.46
CA MET A 120 -8.91 0.06 3.30
C MET A 120 -7.44 -0.30 3.64
N PHE A 121 -6.49 0.03 2.78
CA PHE A 121 -5.05 -0.07 3.01
C PHE A 121 -4.51 1.35 3.12
N CYS A 122 -4.78 1.98 4.25
CA CYS A 122 -4.69 3.42 4.40
C CYS A 122 -3.25 3.88 4.63
N SER A 123 -2.92 5.05 4.09
CA SER A 123 -1.79 5.83 4.59
C SER A 123 -2.23 6.63 5.83
N GLY A 124 -1.28 7.20 6.56
CA GLY A 124 -1.56 8.08 7.68
C GLY A 124 -2.44 9.26 7.26
N HIS A 125 -2.27 9.77 6.04
CA HIS A 125 -3.08 10.86 5.52
C HIS A 125 -4.53 10.42 5.22
N THR A 126 -4.73 9.30 4.51
CA THR A 126 -6.08 8.83 4.15
C THR A 126 -6.90 8.39 5.37
N TYR A 127 -6.21 7.90 6.41
CA TYR A 127 -6.83 7.50 7.68
C TYR A 127 -7.10 8.69 8.60
N PHE A 128 -6.08 9.45 9.01
CA PHE A 128 -6.23 10.47 10.07
C PHE A 128 -6.81 11.79 9.56
N VAL A 129 -6.39 12.25 8.38
CA VAL A 129 -6.77 13.58 7.85
C VAL A 129 -8.07 13.47 7.07
N GLN A 130 -8.11 12.59 6.07
CA GLN A 130 -9.28 12.50 5.19
C GLN A 130 -10.41 11.67 5.79
N ARG A 131 -10.10 10.79 6.77
CA ARG A 131 -11.04 9.85 7.39
C ARG A 131 -11.86 9.09 6.35
N MET A 132 -11.19 8.61 5.30
CA MET A 132 -11.84 7.99 4.13
C MET A 132 -12.72 6.81 4.51
N HIS A 133 -12.25 6.00 5.46
CA HIS A 133 -12.98 4.86 5.96
C HIS A 133 -14.34 5.26 6.56
N LEU A 134 -14.44 6.40 7.26
CA LEU A 134 -15.72 6.91 7.76
C LEU A 134 -16.61 7.44 6.62
N LYS A 135 -16.03 8.19 5.68
CA LYS A 135 -16.78 8.78 4.55
C LYS A 135 -17.39 7.71 3.64
N HIS A 136 -16.65 6.63 3.40
CA HIS A 136 -17.05 5.55 2.50
C HIS A 136 -17.61 4.32 3.24
N LYS A 137 -17.73 4.38 4.58
CA LYS A 137 -18.17 3.26 5.43
C LYS A 137 -17.37 1.98 5.18
N LEU A 138 -16.05 2.12 5.07
CA LEU A 138 -15.10 1.04 4.86
C LEU A 138 -14.47 0.64 6.18
N GLU A 139 -14.11 -0.63 6.27
CA GLU A 139 -13.34 -1.19 7.38
C GLU A 139 -11.90 -1.43 6.92
N PRO A 140 -10.92 -0.64 7.41
CA PRO A 140 -9.55 -0.80 6.95
C PRO A 140 -8.88 -2.07 7.47
N TYR A 141 -7.99 -2.63 6.65
CA TYR A 141 -7.11 -3.75 7.00
C TYR A 141 -5.85 -3.29 7.71
N VAL A 142 -5.31 -2.15 7.28
CA VAL A 142 -4.05 -1.62 7.79
C VAL A 142 -3.99 -0.12 7.67
N VAL A 143 -3.30 0.52 8.61
CA VAL A 143 -2.86 1.90 8.49
C VAL A 143 -1.33 1.91 8.47
N HIS A 144 -0.77 2.42 7.37
CA HIS A 144 0.65 2.70 7.25
C HIS A 144 0.90 4.17 7.56
N ALA A 145 1.62 4.47 8.63
CA ALA A 145 1.88 5.85 9.05
C ALA A 145 2.98 6.55 8.23
N THR A 146 2.83 6.63 6.90
CA THR A 146 3.70 7.42 6.03
C THR A 146 3.31 8.90 6.01
N PHE A 147 4.33 9.76 5.86
CA PHE A 147 4.25 11.23 5.82
C PHE A 147 3.71 11.92 7.09
N GLN A 148 4.39 11.74 8.23
CA GLN A 148 4.27 12.67 9.36
C GLN A 148 5.60 13.33 9.68
N PHE A 149 5.62 14.65 9.52
CA PHE A 149 6.67 15.54 10.00
C PHE A 149 6.87 15.28 11.50
N SER A 150 8.10 14.98 11.93
CA SER A 150 8.56 14.72 13.33
C SER A 150 8.90 13.28 13.78
N GLY A 151 9.15 12.35 12.85
CA GLY A 151 9.82 11.08 13.19
C GLY A 151 9.04 10.13 14.13
N THR A 152 9.74 9.19 14.78
CA THR A 152 9.20 8.05 15.54
C THR A 152 8.33 8.43 16.76
N GLU A 153 8.56 9.58 17.38
CA GLU A 153 7.78 10.07 18.52
C GLU A 153 6.37 10.56 18.12
N GLY A 154 6.26 11.28 16.99
CA GLY A 154 4.97 11.75 16.47
C GLY A 154 4.06 10.60 15.99
N LYS A 155 4.68 9.55 15.43
CA LYS A 155 3.99 8.31 15.03
C LYS A 155 3.30 7.62 16.21
N ARG A 156 4.00 7.51 17.35
CA ARG A 156 3.46 6.91 18.58
C ARG A 156 2.31 7.72 19.17
N HIS A 157 2.42 9.05 19.22
CA HIS A 157 1.35 9.90 19.74
C HIS A 157 0.04 9.79 18.94
N ARG A 158 0.10 9.77 17.60
CA ARG A 158 -1.10 9.65 16.75
C ARG A 158 -1.73 8.26 16.73
N MET A 159 -0.92 7.21 16.80
CA MET A 159 -1.44 5.85 16.99
C MET A 159 -2.15 5.69 18.34
N ARG A 160 -1.64 6.36 19.39
CA ARG A 160 -2.29 6.46 20.71
C ARG A 160 -3.61 7.24 20.69
N GLU A 161 -3.66 8.40 20.05
CA GLU A 161 -4.90 9.19 19.91
C GLU A 161 -6.02 8.45 19.18
N SER A 162 -5.67 7.46 18.35
CA SER A 162 -6.63 6.64 17.60
C SER A 162 -6.84 5.24 18.17
N MET A 163 -6.33 4.96 19.38
CA MET A 163 -6.44 3.66 20.07
C MET A 163 -5.88 2.47 19.28
N LEU A 164 -4.95 2.73 18.37
CA LEU A 164 -4.29 1.72 17.52
C LEU A 164 -2.95 1.24 18.11
N TRP A 165 -2.64 1.66 19.33
CA TRP A 165 -1.42 1.31 20.06
C TRP A 165 -1.78 0.63 21.37
N VAL A 166 -1.16 -0.53 21.65
CA VAL A 166 -1.29 -1.22 22.94
C VAL A 166 -0.21 -0.67 23.87
N ASP A 167 -0.60 0.22 24.79
CA ASP A 167 0.28 0.67 25.86
C ASP A 167 0.30 -0.35 27.03
N PRO A 168 1.43 -0.51 27.75
CA PRO A 168 1.46 -1.22 29.02
C PRO A 168 0.46 -0.60 30.03
N PRO A 169 -0.12 -1.38 30.95
CA PRO A 169 -1.17 -0.92 31.88
C PRO A 169 -0.81 0.35 32.67
N ASP A 170 0.48 0.55 32.96
CA ASP A 170 0.99 1.65 33.77
C ASP A 170 0.80 3.04 33.15
N TYR A 171 0.46 3.13 31.86
CA TYR A 171 0.18 4.41 31.21
C TYR A 171 -1.22 4.96 31.54
N TYR A 172 -2.20 4.09 31.81
CA TYR A 172 -3.56 4.50 32.21
C TYR A 172 -3.69 4.79 33.71
N ASN A 173 -2.66 4.46 34.50
CA ASN A 173 -2.60 4.67 35.93
C ASN A 173 -1.75 5.90 36.30
N ARG A 174 -2.00 7.03 35.66
CA ARG A 174 -1.61 8.33 36.21
C ARG A 174 -2.86 9.07 36.63
N SER A 175 -3.29 8.75 37.84
CA SER A 175 -4.12 9.59 38.70
C SER A 175 -3.55 11.00 38.84
#